data_AF-A0AA39N0B2-F1
#
_entry.id   AF-A0AA39N0B2-F1
#
_cell.length_a   1.000
_cell.length_b   1.000
_cell.length_c   1.000
_cell.angle_alpha   90.00
_cell.angle_beta   90.00
_cell.angle_gamma   90.00
#
_symmetry.space_group_name_H-M   'P 1'
#
loop_
_entity.id
_entity.type
_entity.pdbx_description
1 polymer ?
#
loop_
_entity_poly.entity_id
_entity_poly.type
_entity_poly.pdbx_seq_one_letter_code
_entity_poly.pdbx_strand_id
1 'polypeptide(L)'
;MKAFIKCILGYSPDEFHLKEGVLGITKAYYGCVEVQGHGTLHCHMLVWLVGGLDPNEIKERILEAGDDEFKDRLFRYLDDSLSNYIPDLPMECDTVLSDGFHAASVCRDDVGIMDGKPDLPLVQQDLHNLVIDCQVHKHAKTCYKYCPYPLPKVCRFDLDADNINLETYFDYEKGELCLWCLDGLVNNFNETILCAVQCNMDIKFIGSRASAKAVLYYVTNYITKSQLKTHVTYAALELSVKKLGEYDLLEDEITVRAKRLLQRCAYAMLSHQELSAQQVSSYLMEYEDHFTSHEFQGLYWTSFESYIKKQMPSPECKPLKEGEDDLMPDHENDDTDTEEDYNNAVQVDDVVLADEEVLVELDDFGWLMARGSHVSDYVMQGPALKDV
;
A
#
# COMPACT_ATOMS: atom_id res chain seq x y z
N MET A 1 -12.00 4.43 10.22
CA MET A 1 -10.68 3.84 10.54
C MET A 1 -10.33 3.91 12.02
N LYS A 2 -10.39 5.06 12.70
CA LYS A 2 -10.08 5.16 14.15
C LYS A 2 -10.84 4.14 15.03
N ALA A 3 -12.13 3.91 14.76
CA ALA A 3 -12.92 2.87 15.43
C ALA A 3 -12.43 1.45 15.13
N PHE A 4 -11.98 1.17 13.89
CA PHE A 4 -11.38 -0.11 13.53
C PHE A 4 -10.08 -0.34 14.31
N ILE A 5 -9.18 0.64 14.35
CA ILE A 5 -7.92 0.55 15.10
C ILE A 5 -8.19 0.30 16.60
N LYS A 6 -9.14 1.04 17.19
CA LYS A 6 -9.46 0.92 18.61
C LYS A 6 -10.19 -0.37 18.97
N CYS A 7 -11.23 -0.73 18.21
CA CYS A 7 -12.15 -1.81 18.58
C CYS A 7 -11.77 -3.17 17.98
N ILE A 8 -11.18 -3.19 16.77
CA ILE A 8 -10.83 -4.42 16.06
C ILE A 8 -9.36 -4.77 16.28
N LEU A 9 -8.44 -3.82 16.10
CA LEU A 9 -7.02 -4.06 16.40
C LEU A 9 -6.71 -3.97 17.90
N GLY A 10 -7.65 -3.46 18.71
CA GLY A 10 -7.46 -3.31 20.15
C GLY A 10 -6.36 -2.31 20.54
N TYR A 11 -5.96 -1.41 19.63
CA TYR A 11 -4.85 -0.49 19.89
C TYR A 11 -5.33 0.81 20.54
N SER A 12 -4.68 1.19 21.64
CA SER A 12 -4.86 2.48 22.31
C SER A 12 -3.49 3.07 22.68
N PRO A 13 -3.20 4.34 22.34
CA PRO A 13 -1.91 4.98 22.67
C PRO A 13 -1.66 5.10 24.17
N ASP A 14 -2.72 5.36 24.94
CA ASP A 14 -2.64 5.73 26.36
C ASP A 14 -2.75 4.53 27.31
N GLU A 15 -3.28 3.40 26.82
CA GLU A 15 -3.49 2.20 27.62
C GLU A 15 -3.08 0.98 26.82
N PHE A 16 -1.95 0.36 27.17
CA PHE A 16 -1.59 -0.96 26.66
C PHE A 16 -2.57 -1.99 27.25
N HIS A 17 -3.74 -2.10 26.64
CA HIS A 17 -4.70 -3.11 27.01
C HIS A 17 -4.22 -4.46 26.51
N LEU A 18 -4.02 -5.40 27.42
CA LEU A 18 -3.90 -6.84 27.13
C LEU A 18 -5.19 -7.44 26.51
N LYS A 19 -6.17 -6.62 26.11
CA LYS A 19 -7.32 -7.10 25.35
C LYS A 19 -6.84 -7.40 23.95
N GLU A 20 -6.82 -8.68 23.62
CA GLU A 20 -6.43 -9.18 22.31
C GLU A 20 -7.29 -8.51 21.24
N GLY A 21 -6.64 -7.83 20.30
CA GLY A 21 -7.29 -7.48 19.04
C GLY A 21 -7.64 -8.75 18.28
N VAL A 22 -8.44 -8.62 17.23
CA VAL A 22 -8.89 -9.77 16.43
C VAL A 22 -7.72 -10.57 15.82
N LEU A 23 -6.60 -9.90 15.57
CA LEU A 23 -5.36 -10.52 15.07
C LEU A 23 -4.33 -10.75 16.20
N GLY A 24 -4.73 -10.65 17.47
CA GLY A 24 -3.81 -10.67 18.62
C GLY A 24 -3.43 -9.28 19.12
N ILE A 25 -2.39 -9.22 19.96
CA ILE A 25 -1.98 -7.98 20.64
C ILE A 25 -1.22 -7.08 19.67
N THR A 26 -1.85 -6.00 19.21
CA THR A 26 -1.23 -5.03 18.30
C THR A 26 -0.13 -4.22 18.99
N LYS A 27 1.09 -4.31 18.48
CA LYS A 27 2.26 -3.52 18.92
C LYS A 27 2.36 -2.19 18.18
N ALA A 28 2.16 -2.22 16.87
CA ALA A 28 2.26 -1.06 16.01
C ALA A 28 1.38 -1.26 14.78
N TYR A 29 1.03 -0.15 14.12
CA TYR A 29 0.42 -0.15 12.79
C TYR A 29 0.84 1.09 12.00
N TYR A 30 0.69 0.98 10.69
CA TYR A 30 0.74 2.07 9.74
C TYR A 30 -0.32 1.81 8.66
N GLY A 31 -1.17 2.77 8.35
CA GLY A 31 -2.13 2.67 7.26
C GLY A 31 -2.19 3.94 6.43
N CYS A 32 -2.37 3.80 5.12
CA CYS A 32 -2.65 4.90 4.22
C CYS A 32 -3.98 4.66 3.50
N VAL A 33 -4.72 5.74 3.26
CA VAL A 33 -5.98 5.76 2.52
C VAL A 33 -5.70 6.32 1.14
N GLU A 34 -6.00 5.52 0.13
CA GLU A 34 -5.95 5.96 -1.26
C GLU A 34 -7.34 5.88 -1.89
N VAL A 35 -7.45 6.43 -3.10
CA VAL A 35 -8.67 6.34 -3.89
C VAL A 35 -8.42 5.49 -5.10
N GLN A 36 -9.24 4.45 -5.19
CA GLN A 36 -9.22 3.53 -6.31
C GLN A 36 -9.87 4.17 -7.53
N GLY A 37 -9.60 3.63 -8.72
CA GLY A 37 -10.03 4.21 -10.01
C GLY A 37 -11.54 4.38 -10.19
N HIS A 38 -12.37 3.80 -9.33
CA HIS A 38 -13.82 3.97 -9.27
C HIS A 38 -14.30 4.95 -8.18
N GLY A 39 -13.37 5.67 -7.53
CA GLY A 39 -13.68 6.74 -6.58
C GLY A 39 -13.93 6.31 -5.14
N THR A 40 -13.81 5.02 -4.81
CA THR A 40 -13.95 4.54 -3.42
C THR A 40 -12.65 4.71 -2.65
N LEU A 41 -12.79 5.00 -1.35
CA LEU A 41 -11.66 5.02 -0.42
C LEU A 41 -11.26 3.59 -0.09
N HIS A 42 -9.96 3.32 -0.12
CA HIS A 42 -9.38 2.03 0.24
C HIS A 42 -8.20 2.26 1.18
N CYS A 43 -8.03 1.38 2.18
CA CYS A 43 -6.93 1.50 3.12
C CYS A 43 -5.96 0.33 2.96
N HIS A 44 -4.69 0.66 2.73
CA HIS A 44 -3.59 -0.30 2.84
C HIS A 44 -2.98 -0.16 4.23
N MET A 45 -2.88 -1.26 4.98
CA MET A 45 -2.42 -1.22 6.37
C MET A 45 -1.42 -2.34 6.66
N LEU A 46 -0.37 -1.98 7.40
CA LEU A 46 0.56 -2.89 8.05
C LEU A 46 0.25 -2.92 9.55
N VAL A 47 0.18 -4.12 10.11
CA VAL A 47 -0.07 -4.36 11.53
C VAL A 47 1.02 -5.26 12.07
N TRP A 48 1.70 -4.79 13.11
CA TRP A 48 2.71 -5.55 13.84
C TRP A 48 2.14 -6.03 15.17
N LEU A 49 2.32 -7.31 15.45
CA LEU A 49 1.82 -7.96 16.64
C LEU A 49 2.95 -8.16 17.66
N VAL A 50 2.61 -8.15 18.94
CA VAL A 50 3.54 -8.49 20.01
C VAL A 50 3.91 -9.96 19.90
N GLY A 51 5.22 -10.25 19.88
CA GLY A 51 5.72 -11.60 19.66
C GLY A 51 5.74 -12.02 18.17
N GLY A 52 5.38 -11.12 17.25
CA GLY A 52 5.62 -11.31 15.82
C GLY A 52 7.13 -11.33 15.56
N LEU A 53 7.66 -12.52 15.29
CA LEU A 53 9.07 -12.74 14.98
C LEU A 53 9.40 -12.25 13.57
N ASP A 54 10.66 -11.89 13.35
CA ASP A 54 11.15 -11.60 12.00
C ASP A 54 11.05 -12.87 11.12
N PRO A 55 10.76 -12.76 9.81
CA PRO A 55 10.74 -13.91 8.91
C PRO A 55 11.98 -14.82 8.98
N ASN A 56 13.17 -14.27 9.23
CA ASN A 56 14.38 -15.08 9.41
C ASN A 56 14.38 -15.81 10.75
N GLU A 57 13.94 -15.17 11.82
CA GLU A 57 13.80 -15.81 13.13
C GLU A 57 12.78 -16.96 13.09
N ILE A 58 11.66 -16.78 12.37
CA ILE A 58 10.68 -17.86 12.13
C ILE A 58 11.36 -19.02 11.40
N LYS A 59 12.10 -18.72 10.33
CA LYS A 59 12.79 -19.74 9.53
C LYS A 59 13.88 -20.46 10.34
N GLU A 60 14.72 -19.73 11.07
CA GLU A 60 15.77 -20.29 11.94
C GLU A 60 15.15 -21.18 13.03
N ARG A 61 14.06 -20.74 13.63
CA ARG A 61 13.38 -21.50 14.69
C ARG A 61 12.75 -22.80 14.18
N ILE A 62 12.16 -22.77 12.98
CA ILE A 62 11.55 -23.96 12.38
C ILE A 62 12.60 -24.90 11.77
N LEU A 63 13.57 -24.37 11.03
CA LEU A 63 14.56 -25.18 10.29
C LEU A 63 15.77 -25.57 11.13
N GLU A 64 16.37 -24.62 11.85
CA GLU A 64 17.64 -24.85 12.56
C GLU A 64 17.40 -25.41 13.95
N ALA A 65 16.43 -24.84 14.69
CA ALA A 65 16.10 -25.31 16.04
C ALA A 65 15.12 -26.49 16.06
N GLY A 66 14.42 -26.77 14.95
CA GLY A 66 13.45 -27.87 14.86
C GLY A 66 12.29 -27.74 15.86
N ASP A 67 11.85 -26.51 16.15
CA ASP A 67 10.79 -26.23 17.12
C ASP A 67 9.40 -26.50 16.52
N ASP A 68 9.03 -27.79 16.47
CA ASP A 68 7.72 -28.24 15.97
C ASP A 68 6.54 -27.68 16.80
N GLU A 69 6.72 -27.45 18.10
CA GLU A 69 5.67 -26.87 18.95
C GLU A 69 5.37 -25.42 18.56
N PHE A 70 6.41 -24.63 18.30
CA PHE A 70 6.25 -23.28 17.75
C PHE A 70 5.56 -23.31 16.38
N LYS A 71 6.02 -24.18 15.48
CA LYS A 71 5.44 -24.34 14.13
C LYS A 71 3.94 -24.64 14.20
N ASP A 72 3.55 -25.64 14.99
CA ASP A 72 2.14 -26.03 15.13
C ASP A 72 1.28 -24.93 15.76
N ARG A 73 1.83 -24.16 16.71
CA ARG A 73 1.12 -22.99 17.28
C ARG A 73 0.95 -21.88 16.26
N LEU A 74 1.97 -21.61 15.44
CA LEU A 74 1.90 -20.63 14.36
C LEU A 74 0.85 -21.01 13.32
N PHE A 75 0.79 -22.28 12.93
CA PHE A 75 -0.20 -22.78 11.97
C PHE A 75 -1.61 -22.59 12.53
N ARG A 76 -1.87 -23.08 13.74
CA ARG A 76 -3.19 -22.91 14.40
C ARG A 76 -3.61 -21.45 14.50
N TYR A 77 -2.67 -20.56 14.84
CA TYR A 77 -2.97 -19.13 14.90
C TYR A 77 -3.36 -18.55 13.53
N LEU A 78 -2.64 -18.91 12.47
CA LEU A 78 -2.91 -18.40 11.12
C LEU A 78 -4.20 -18.98 10.53
N ASP A 79 -4.44 -20.28 10.73
CA ASP A 79 -5.65 -20.97 10.28
C ASP A 79 -6.90 -20.47 11.03
N ASP A 80 -6.77 -20.06 12.30
CA ASP A 80 -7.84 -19.43 13.09
C ASP A 80 -8.06 -17.96 12.71
N SER A 81 -6.99 -17.25 12.33
CA SER A 81 -7.06 -15.82 12.02
C SER A 81 -7.52 -15.52 10.59
N LEU A 82 -7.30 -16.44 9.65
CA LEU A 82 -7.48 -16.25 8.22
C LEU A 82 -8.40 -17.32 7.62
N SER A 83 -9.53 -16.87 7.09
CA SER A 83 -10.48 -17.67 6.33
C SER A 83 -10.36 -17.34 4.84
N ASN A 84 -10.56 -18.34 3.98
CA ASN A 84 -10.61 -18.20 2.53
C ASN A 84 -11.58 -19.20 1.89
N TYR A 85 -12.72 -19.39 2.54
CA TYR A 85 -13.81 -20.21 2.05
C TYR A 85 -15.14 -19.51 2.30
N ILE A 86 -16.17 -19.98 1.60
CA ILE A 86 -17.54 -19.58 1.82
C ILE A 86 -18.11 -20.47 2.92
N PRO A 87 -18.51 -19.95 4.10
CA PRO A 87 -19.11 -20.75 5.17
C PRO A 87 -20.36 -21.48 4.68
N ASP A 88 -20.64 -22.68 5.20
CA ASP A 88 -21.85 -23.41 4.83
C ASP A 88 -23.13 -22.69 5.28
N LEU A 89 -24.21 -22.86 4.52
CA LEU A 89 -25.53 -22.40 4.93
C LEU A 89 -26.08 -23.24 6.09
N PRO A 90 -26.72 -22.62 7.10
CA PRO A 90 -27.44 -23.35 8.13
C PRO A 90 -28.61 -24.14 7.52
N MET A 91 -28.85 -25.36 8.03
CA MET A 91 -29.89 -26.26 7.46
C MET A 91 -31.32 -25.71 7.57
N GLU A 92 -31.62 -24.98 8.65
CA GLU A 92 -32.91 -24.33 8.89
C GLU A 92 -32.65 -22.98 9.53
N CYS A 93 -33.00 -21.90 8.84
CA CYS A 93 -32.80 -20.54 9.31
C CYS A 93 -33.86 -19.62 8.71
N ASP A 94 -34.30 -18.63 9.49
CA ASP A 94 -35.20 -17.59 9.00
C ASP A 94 -34.47 -16.70 7.97
N THR A 95 -35.23 -15.99 7.15
CA THR A 95 -34.65 -15.10 6.13
C THR A 95 -33.94 -13.91 6.78
N VAL A 96 -32.73 -13.62 6.31
CA VAL A 96 -31.98 -12.41 6.69
C VAL A 96 -32.10 -11.34 5.62
N LEU A 97 -31.88 -10.08 5.98
CA LEU A 97 -31.97 -8.94 5.06
C LEU A 97 -30.97 -9.08 3.90
N SER A 98 -29.80 -9.68 4.14
CA SER A 98 -28.79 -9.93 3.12
C SER A 98 -29.18 -11.00 2.09
N ASP A 99 -30.30 -11.73 2.28
CA ASP A 99 -30.84 -12.60 1.24
C ASP A 99 -31.49 -11.81 0.09
N GLY A 100 -32.02 -10.63 0.40
CA GLY A 100 -32.78 -9.79 -0.55
C GLY A 100 -31.98 -8.60 -1.10
N PHE A 101 -30.92 -8.20 -0.41
CA PHE A 101 -30.09 -7.04 -0.76
C PHE A 101 -28.62 -7.41 -0.66
N HIS A 102 -27.76 -6.67 -1.35
CA HIS A 102 -26.32 -6.82 -1.23
C HIS A 102 -25.90 -6.70 0.25
N ALA A 103 -25.17 -7.69 0.76
CA ALA A 103 -24.93 -7.85 2.20
C ALA A 103 -24.24 -6.62 2.83
N ALA A 104 -23.35 -5.95 2.10
CA ALA A 104 -22.70 -4.71 2.54
C ALA A 104 -23.61 -3.47 2.67
N SER A 105 -24.86 -3.54 2.22
CA SER A 105 -25.80 -2.41 2.20
C SER A 105 -26.87 -2.46 3.28
N VAL A 106 -26.92 -3.53 4.07
CA VAL A 106 -27.94 -3.75 5.11
C VAL A 106 -27.39 -3.57 6.51
N CYS A 107 -28.22 -3.05 7.41
CA CYS A 107 -27.91 -3.02 8.84
C CYS A 107 -28.27 -4.38 9.44
N ARG A 108 -27.33 -4.99 10.17
CA ARG A 108 -27.42 -6.35 10.74
C ARG A 108 -28.24 -6.39 12.04
N ASP A 109 -29.35 -5.67 12.07
CA ASP A 109 -30.26 -5.61 13.22
C ASP A 109 -31.09 -6.89 13.33
N ASP A 110 -31.42 -7.48 12.18
CA ASP A 110 -32.20 -8.71 12.03
C ASP A 110 -31.49 -9.95 12.60
N VAL A 111 -30.16 -9.95 12.63
CA VAL A 111 -29.35 -11.05 13.19
C VAL A 111 -29.03 -10.88 14.69
N GLY A 112 -29.55 -9.83 15.35
CA GLY A 112 -29.42 -9.62 16.79
C GLY A 112 -28.03 -9.17 17.28
N ILE A 113 -27.10 -8.88 16.36
CA ILE A 113 -25.74 -8.40 16.70
C ILE A 113 -25.82 -7.06 17.44
N MET A 114 -26.63 -6.12 16.95
CA MET A 114 -26.74 -4.78 17.55
C MET A 114 -27.42 -4.80 18.93
N ASP A 115 -28.28 -5.79 19.18
CA ASP A 115 -28.95 -6.00 20.48
C ASP A 115 -28.08 -6.75 21.50
N GLY A 116 -26.85 -7.13 21.12
CA GLY A 116 -25.95 -7.92 21.96
C GLY A 116 -26.42 -9.37 22.19
N LYS A 117 -27.32 -9.86 21.34
CA LYS A 117 -27.87 -11.22 21.39
C LYS A 117 -27.84 -11.83 19.99
N PRO A 118 -26.65 -12.14 19.46
CA PRO A 118 -26.52 -12.69 18.12
C PRO A 118 -27.22 -14.04 18.01
N ASP A 119 -28.06 -14.17 16.99
CA ASP A 119 -28.65 -15.46 16.62
C ASP A 119 -27.69 -16.18 15.68
N LEU A 120 -27.02 -17.22 16.17
CA LEU A 120 -25.89 -17.86 15.49
C LEU A 120 -26.23 -18.36 14.07
N PRO A 121 -27.34 -19.10 13.84
CA PRO A 121 -27.80 -19.42 12.49
C PRO A 121 -27.93 -18.21 11.56
N LEU A 122 -28.58 -17.13 12.01
CA LEU A 122 -28.79 -15.93 11.19
C LEU A 122 -27.46 -15.21 10.90
N VAL A 123 -26.57 -15.13 11.90
CA VAL A 123 -25.23 -14.56 11.73
C VAL A 123 -24.41 -15.38 10.73
N GLN A 124 -24.50 -16.71 10.76
CA GLN A 124 -23.80 -17.58 9.82
C GLN A 124 -24.33 -17.41 8.39
N GLN A 125 -25.65 -17.33 8.22
CA GLN A 125 -26.26 -17.08 6.91
C GLN A 125 -25.85 -15.71 6.35
N ASP A 126 -25.85 -14.69 7.19
CA ASP A 126 -25.42 -13.36 6.78
C ASP A 126 -23.91 -13.30 6.46
N LEU A 127 -23.07 -14.02 7.21
CA LEU A 127 -21.64 -14.15 6.90
C LEU A 127 -21.43 -14.86 5.55
N HIS A 128 -22.19 -15.92 5.26
CA HIS A 128 -22.16 -16.59 3.95
C HIS A 128 -22.43 -15.58 2.81
N ASN A 129 -23.48 -14.78 2.94
CA ASN A 129 -23.84 -13.74 1.96
C ASN A 129 -22.74 -12.67 1.85
N LEU A 130 -22.17 -12.21 2.98
CA LEU A 130 -21.06 -11.25 3.01
C LEU A 130 -19.83 -11.75 2.27
N VAL A 131 -19.45 -13.01 2.45
CA VAL A 131 -18.29 -13.60 1.77
C VAL A 131 -18.53 -13.67 0.27
N ILE A 132 -19.72 -14.11 -0.16
CA ILE A 132 -20.10 -14.16 -1.58
C ILE A 132 -20.07 -12.78 -2.23
N ASP A 133 -20.63 -11.77 -1.57
CA ASP A 133 -20.75 -10.44 -2.13
C ASP A 133 -19.44 -9.66 -2.10
N CYS A 134 -18.62 -9.83 -1.06
CA CYS A 134 -17.45 -8.98 -0.80
C CYS A 134 -16.10 -9.66 -1.04
N GLN A 135 -15.98 -10.98 -0.91
CA GLN A 135 -14.68 -11.68 -0.94
C GLN A 135 -14.48 -12.59 -2.14
N VAL A 136 -15.56 -13.08 -2.77
CA VAL A 136 -15.44 -13.92 -3.96
C VAL A 136 -14.99 -13.08 -5.16
N HIS A 137 -13.83 -13.46 -5.69
CA HIS A 137 -13.26 -12.84 -6.87
C HIS A 137 -14.07 -13.15 -8.12
N LYS A 138 -14.39 -12.11 -8.89
CA LYS A 138 -15.01 -12.24 -10.21
C LYS A 138 -14.02 -11.70 -11.24
N HIS A 139 -13.50 -12.57 -12.10
CA HIS A 139 -12.50 -12.16 -13.07
C HIS A 139 -13.04 -11.06 -13.99
N ALA A 140 -12.32 -9.94 -14.05
CA ALA A 140 -12.61 -8.81 -14.90
C ALA A 140 -11.45 -8.58 -15.87
N LYS A 141 -11.58 -7.58 -16.76
CA LYS A 141 -10.50 -7.21 -17.70
C LYS A 141 -9.19 -6.86 -16.97
N THR A 142 -9.28 -6.32 -15.76
CA THR A 142 -8.13 -5.99 -14.91
C THR A 142 -7.30 -7.22 -14.52
N CYS A 143 -7.93 -8.39 -14.39
CA CYS A 143 -7.24 -9.63 -14.06
C CYS A 143 -6.29 -10.07 -15.17
N TYR A 144 -6.55 -9.65 -16.41
CA TYR A 144 -5.79 -10.06 -17.59
C TYR A 144 -5.01 -8.90 -18.22
N LYS A 145 -4.86 -7.78 -17.50
CA LYS A 145 -4.25 -6.55 -18.01
C LYS A 145 -2.84 -6.78 -18.58
N TYR A 146 -2.04 -7.63 -17.92
CA TYR A 146 -0.66 -7.92 -18.30
C TYR A 146 -0.47 -9.33 -18.84
N CYS A 147 -1.54 -10.01 -19.24
CA CYS A 147 -1.42 -11.34 -19.82
C CYS A 147 -0.71 -11.23 -21.18
N PRO A 148 0.51 -11.79 -21.33
CA PRO A 148 1.21 -11.77 -22.60
C PRO A 148 0.48 -12.66 -23.61
N TYR A 149 0.23 -12.15 -24.82
CA TYR A 149 -0.26 -12.98 -25.93
C TYR A 149 0.94 -13.71 -26.57
N PRO A 150 0.88 -15.03 -26.86
CA PRO A 150 -0.30 -15.91 -26.93
C PRO A 150 -0.51 -16.82 -25.71
N LEU A 151 0.10 -16.50 -24.55
CA LEU A 151 0.02 -17.36 -23.37
C LEU A 151 -1.42 -17.39 -22.80
N PRO A 152 -1.79 -18.49 -22.11
CA PRO A 152 -3.10 -18.58 -21.47
C PRO A 152 -3.29 -17.43 -20.49
N LYS A 153 -4.53 -16.96 -20.41
CA LYS A 153 -4.91 -15.88 -19.49
C LYS A 153 -4.83 -16.39 -18.06
N VAL A 154 -3.90 -15.84 -17.29
CA VAL A 154 -3.75 -16.11 -15.85
C VAL A 154 -4.25 -14.90 -15.08
N CYS A 155 -4.94 -15.13 -13.97
CA CYS A 155 -5.37 -14.03 -13.10
C CYS A 155 -4.15 -13.33 -12.51
N ARG A 156 -4.01 -12.02 -12.72
CA ARG A 156 -2.97 -11.17 -12.12
C ARG A 156 -2.86 -11.33 -10.60
N PHE A 157 -3.98 -11.58 -9.93
CA PHE A 157 -4.06 -11.71 -8.48
C PHE A 157 -3.79 -13.14 -7.99
N ASP A 158 -3.49 -14.07 -8.90
CA ASP A 158 -3.28 -15.49 -8.60
C ASP A 158 -4.48 -16.14 -7.88
N LEU A 159 -5.69 -15.72 -8.27
CA LEU A 159 -6.96 -16.27 -7.79
C LEU A 159 -7.55 -17.15 -8.90
N ASP A 160 -7.51 -18.45 -8.66
CA ASP A 160 -8.00 -19.50 -9.56
C ASP A 160 -8.68 -20.60 -8.75
N ALA A 161 -9.70 -21.24 -9.32
CA ALA A 161 -10.41 -22.34 -8.67
C ALA A 161 -9.50 -23.56 -8.41
N ASP A 162 -8.43 -23.70 -9.20
CA ASP A 162 -7.45 -24.78 -9.04
C ASP A 162 -6.43 -24.51 -7.91
N ASN A 163 -6.37 -23.29 -7.37
CA ASN A 163 -5.46 -22.90 -6.29
C ASN A 163 -6.00 -23.39 -4.93
N ILE A 164 -6.01 -24.71 -4.73
CA ILE A 164 -6.48 -25.36 -3.50
C ILE A 164 -5.31 -25.99 -2.75
N ASN A 165 -5.22 -25.68 -1.46
CA ASN A 165 -4.30 -26.31 -0.52
C ASN A 165 -5.06 -26.68 0.76
N LEU A 166 -5.23 -27.97 1.06
CA LEU A 166 -6.10 -28.40 2.17
C LEU A 166 -5.47 -28.25 3.56
N GLU A 167 -4.15 -28.11 3.64
CA GLU A 167 -3.43 -28.06 4.90
C GLU A 167 -2.36 -26.97 4.87
N THR A 168 -2.20 -26.26 5.99
CA THR A 168 -1.07 -25.36 6.19
C THR A 168 0.18 -26.19 6.47
N TYR A 169 1.25 -25.95 5.71
CA TYR A 169 2.52 -26.66 5.86
C TYR A 169 3.71 -25.74 5.64
N PHE A 170 4.89 -26.20 6.09
CA PHE A 170 6.15 -25.50 5.84
C PHE A 170 6.92 -26.23 4.74
N ASP A 171 7.24 -25.53 3.66
CA ASP A 171 8.12 -26.03 2.61
C ASP A 171 9.57 -25.94 3.11
N TYR A 172 10.16 -27.07 3.50
CA TYR A 172 11.52 -27.14 4.03
C TYR A 172 12.61 -26.88 2.98
N GLU A 173 12.31 -27.05 1.69
CA GLU A 173 13.28 -26.80 0.61
C GLU A 173 13.39 -25.30 0.32
N LYS A 174 12.26 -24.61 0.25
CA LYS A 174 12.22 -23.15 0.05
C LYS A 174 12.40 -22.38 1.36
N GLY A 175 12.04 -23.01 2.48
CA GLY A 175 11.94 -22.37 3.78
C GLY A 175 10.82 -21.34 3.81
N GLU A 176 9.67 -21.69 3.26
CA GLU A 176 8.50 -20.83 3.13
C GLU A 176 7.28 -21.47 3.79
N LEU A 177 6.43 -20.63 4.37
CA LEU A 177 5.17 -21.05 4.96
C LEU A 177 4.07 -21.02 3.89
N CYS A 178 3.44 -22.17 3.66
CA CYS A 178 2.32 -22.32 2.73
C CYS A 178 1.03 -22.47 3.53
N LEU A 179 0.16 -21.46 3.49
CA LEU A 179 -1.14 -21.50 4.15
C LEU A 179 -2.12 -22.39 3.39
N TRP A 180 -3.11 -22.92 4.09
CA TRP A 180 -4.26 -23.55 3.48
C TRP A 180 -5.02 -22.56 2.57
N CYS A 181 -5.62 -23.09 1.52
CA CYS A 181 -6.47 -22.39 0.57
C CYS A 181 -7.64 -23.31 0.25
N LEU A 182 -8.76 -23.10 0.92
CA LEU A 182 -9.93 -23.96 0.79
C LEU A 182 -10.79 -23.59 -0.42
N ASP A 183 -10.81 -22.31 -0.81
CA ASP A 183 -11.39 -21.81 -2.06
C ASP A 183 -10.45 -20.78 -2.71
N GLY A 184 -9.84 -21.15 -3.83
CA GLY A 184 -8.86 -20.30 -4.53
C GLY A 184 -9.43 -19.06 -5.22
N LEU A 185 -10.77 -18.87 -5.21
CA LEU A 185 -11.42 -17.64 -5.68
C LEU A 185 -11.79 -16.69 -4.54
N VAL A 186 -11.61 -17.08 -3.28
CA VAL A 186 -11.93 -16.25 -2.12
C VAL A 186 -10.65 -15.61 -1.59
N ASN A 187 -10.64 -14.29 -1.42
CA ASN A 187 -9.50 -13.62 -0.78
C ASN A 187 -9.30 -14.11 0.66
N ASN A 188 -8.09 -13.97 1.20
CA ASN A 188 -7.88 -14.19 2.62
C ASN A 188 -8.54 -13.06 3.42
N PHE A 189 -9.46 -13.40 4.29
CA PHE A 189 -10.18 -12.45 5.15
C PHE A 189 -10.19 -12.92 6.60
N ASN A 190 -10.62 -12.04 7.50
CA ASN A 190 -10.97 -12.44 8.86
C ASN A 190 -12.47 -12.24 9.05
N GLU A 191 -13.17 -13.25 9.57
CA GLU A 191 -14.63 -13.24 9.71
C GLU A 191 -15.14 -12.09 10.58
N THR A 192 -14.47 -11.82 11.69
CA THR A 192 -14.84 -10.73 12.61
C THR A 192 -14.61 -9.37 11.96
N ILE A 193 -13.50 -9.21 11.24
CA ILE A 193 -13.22 -7.97 10.51
C ILE A 193 -14.27 -7.76 9.42
N LEU A 194 -14.54 -8.77 8.57
CA LEU A 194 -15.52 -8.70 7.51
C LEU A 194 -16.91 -8.34 8.04
N CYS A 195 -17.32 -8.96 9.14
CA CYS A 195 -18.57 -8.64 9.84
C CYS A 195 -18.66 -7.17 10.29
N ALA A 196 -17.53 -6.56 10.67
CA ALA A 196 -17.47 -5.20 11.19
C ALA A 196 -17.37 -4.14 10.07
N VAL A 197 -16.61 -4.40 9.01
CA VAL A 197 -16.36 -3.42 7.93
C VAL A 197 -17.28 -3.60 6.73
N GLN A 198 -17.81 -4.82 6.52
CA GLN A 198 -18.73 -5.18 5.44
C GLN A 198 -18.23 -4.76 4.05
N CYS A 199 -16.93 -4.90 3.80
CA CYS A 199 -16.33 -4.60 2.52
C CYS A 199 -15.26 -5.62 2.17
N ASN A 200 -14.83 -5.61 0.91
CA ASN A 200 -13.73 -6.43 0.43
C ASN A 200 -12.46 -6.18 1.26
N MET A 201 -11.74 -7.24 1.58
CA MET A 201 -10.47 -7.19 2.29
C MET A 201 -9.53 -8.30 1.82
N ASP A 202 -8.22 -8.10 1.99
CA ASP A 202 -7.20 -9.09 1.67
C ASP A 202 -6.12 -9.02 2.75
N ILE A 203 -6.09 -10.01 3.66
CA ILE A 203 -5.10 -10.10 4.73
C ILE A 203 -4.03 -11.10 4.33
N LYS A 204 -2.75 -10.68 4.42
CA LYS A 204 -1.62 -11.57 4.16
C LYS A 204 -0.66 -11.58 5.33
N PHE A 205 -0.32 -12.79 5.79
CA PHE A 205 0.76 -12.97 6.74
C PHE A 205 2.12 -12.79 6.04
N ILE A 206 2.98 -11.95 6.62
CA ILE A 206 4.31 -11.67 6.09
C ILE A 206 5.32 -12.59 6.78
N GLY A 207 5.39 -13.84 6.32
CA GLY A 207 6.22 -14.88 6.91
C GLY A 207 7.59 -15.10 6.26
N SER A 208 7.86 -14.49 5.11
CA SER A 208 9.12 -14.67 4.36
C SER A 208 9.78 -13.35 4.01
N ARG A 209 11.11 -13.36 3.81
CA ARG A 209 11.88 -12.17 3.39
C ARG A 209 11.44 -11.66 2.02
N ALA A 210 11.12 -12.58 1.09
CA ALA A 210 10.63 -12.22 -0.23
C ALA A 210 9.28 -11.51 -0.13
N SER A 211 8.34 -12.06 0.65
CA SER A 211 7.04 -11.43 0.91
C SER A 211 7.17 -10.09 1.63
N ALA A 212 8.04 -9.97 2.63
CA ALA A 212 8.29 -8.72 3.33
C ALA A 212 8.83 -7.63 2.40
N LYS A 213 9.81 -7.98 1.55
CA LYS A 213 10.35 -7.07 0.54
C LYS A 213 9.27 -6.65 -0.47
N ALA A 214 8.50 -7.60 -0.99
CA ALA A 214 7.43 -7.32 -1.94
C ALA A 214 6.36 -6.39 -1.35
N VAL A 215 5.91 -6.66 -0.11
CA VAL A 215 4.94 -5.81 0.58
C VAL A 215 5.51 -4.43 0.86
N LEU A 216 6.79 -4.30 1.22
CA LEU A 216 7.42 -3.00 1.41
C LEU A 216 7.38 -2.16 0.13
N TYR A 217 7.75 -2.72 -1.03
CA TYR A 217 7.64 -2.01 -2.30
C TYR A 217 6.19 -1.68 -2.66
N TYR A 218 5.29 -2.63 -2.45
CA TYR A 218 3.86 -2.44 -2.70
C TYR A 218 3.32 -1.25 -1.90
N VAL A 219 3.45 -1.28 -0.57
CA VAL A 219 2.98 -0.21 0.33
C VAL A 219 3.69 1.11 0.04
N THR A 220 4.99 1.10 -0.23
CA THR A 220 5.74 2.31 -0.59
C THR A 220 5.15 2.96 -1.84
N ASN A 221 4.84 2.18 -2.88
CA ASN A 221 4.21 2.71 -4.10
C ASN A 221 2.86 3.36 -3.84
N TYR A 222 2.08 2.87 -2.86
CA TYR A 222 0.81 3.50 -2.47
C TYR A 222 1.02 4.78 -1.67
N ILE A 223 1.99 4.80 -0.75
CA ILE A 223 2.35 6.01 0.00
C ILE A 223 2.87 7.09 -0.95
N THR A 224 3.71 6.73 -1.92
CA THR A 224 4.31 7.66 -2.86
C THR A 224 3.50 7.85 -4.14
N LYS A 225 2.26 7.35 -4.19
CA LYS A 225 1.43 7.44 -5.39
C LYS A 225 1.10 8.90 -5.67
N SER A 226 1.62 9.42 -6.78
CA SER A 226 1.32 10.79 -7.20
C SER A 226 -0.19 10.97 -7.38
N GLN A 227 -0.74 12.00 -6.74
CA GLN A 227 -2.15 12.38 -6.94
C GLN A 227 -2.41 12.94 -8.35
N LEU A 228 -1.35 13.35 -9.06
CA LEU A 228 -1.42 13.92 -10.40
C LEU A 228 -0.89 12.92 -11.43
N LYS A 229 -1.77 12.50 -12.34
CA LYS A 229 -1.38 11.69 -13.49
C LYS A 229 -0.61 12.54 -14.51
N THR A 230 0.40 11.95 -15.13
CA THR A 230 1.30 12.62 -16.08
C THR A 230 0.56 13.26 -17.27
N HIS A 231 -0.47 12.61 -17.82
CA HIS A 231 -1.26 13.17 -18.92
C HIS A 231 -2.04 14.44 -18.53
N VAL A 232 -2.52 14.54 -17.28
CA VAL A 232 -3.18 15.76 -16.76
C VAL A 232 -2.15 16.89 -16.67
N THR A 233 -0.93 16.56 -16.24
CA THR A 233 0.20 17.51 -16.18
C THR A 233 0.55 18.04 -17.58
N TYR A 234 0.64 17.15 -18.58
CA TYR A 234 0.91 17.55 -19.96
C TYR A 234 -0.22 18.38 -20.58
N ALA A 235 -1.48 18.00 -20.39
CA ALA A 235 -2.63 18.78 -20.87
C ALA A 235 -2.66 20.18 -20.25
N ALA A 236 -2.34 20.28 -18.96
CA ALA A 236 -2.25 21.56 -18.26
C ALA A 236 -1.09 22.43 -18.75
N LEU A 237 0.08 21.83 -19.02
CA LEU A 237 1.22 22.50 -19.65
C LEU A 237 0.86 23.03 -21.04
N GLU A 238 0.27 22.19 -21.89
CA GLU A 238 -0.15 22.55 -23.25
C GLU A 238 -1.15 23.72 -23.22
N LEU A 239 -2.18 23.64 -22.37
CA LEU A 239 -3.17 24.70 -22.21
C LEU A 239 -2.53 26.01 -21.75
N SER A 240 -1.54 25.93 -20.86
CA SER A 240 -0.86 27.09 -20.30
C SER A 240 0.04 27.77 -21.33
N VAL A 241 0.77 27.00 -22.13
CA VAL A 241 1.56 27.49 -23.27
C VAL A 241 0.64 28.15 -24.29
N LYS A 242 -0.46 27.50 -24.70
CA LYS A 242 -1.45 28.07 -25.63
C LYS A 242 -2.01 29.41 -25.14
N LYS A 243 -2.33 29.51 -23.85
CA LYS A 243 -2.86 30.76 -23.25
C LYS A 243 -1.83 31.87 -23.14
N LEU A 244 -0.53 31.56 -23.08
CA LEU A 244 0.55 32.56 -22.98
C LEU A 244 0.85 33.26 -24.31
N GLY A 245 0.39 32.71 -25.43
CA GLY A 245 0.63 33.28 -26.76
C GLY A 245 2.09 33.18 -27.19
N GLU A 246 2.44 33.78 -28.35
CA GLU A 246 3.81 33.84 -28.82
C GLU A 246 4.69 34.73 -27.92
N TYR A 247 5.99 34.48 -27.91
CA TYR A 247 6.95 35.25 -27.12
C TYR A 247 7.34 36.53 -27.86
N ASP A 248 7.18 37.68 -27.20
CA ASP A 248 7.61 38.96 -27.75
C ASP A 248 8.88 39.46 -27.03
N LEU A 249 9.96 39.56 -27.79
CA LEU A 249 11.28 40.02 -27.32
C LEU A 249 11.27 41.46 -26.78
N LEU A 250 10.26 42.28 -27.09
CA LEU A 250 10.18 43.69 -26.71
C LEU A 250 9.30 43.95 -25.48
N GLU A 251 8.33 43.09 -25.19
CA GLU A 251 7.35 43.28 -24.11
C GLU A 251 7.50 42.27 -22.95
N ASP A 252 8.06 41.08 -23.20
CA ASP A 252 8.14 40.02 -22.20
C ASP A 252 9.49 39.97 -21.48
N GLU A 253 9.48 40.27 -20.19
CA GLU A 253 10.58 39.91 -19.31
C GLU A 253 10.55 38.40 -19.04
N ILE A 254 11.64 37.69 -19.39
CA ILE A 254 11.75 36.22 -19.34
C ILE A 254 11.32 35.66 -17.99
N THR A 255 11.74 36.29 -16.89
CA THR A 255 11.41 35.92 -15.51
C THR A 255 9.92 36.04 -15.20
N VAL A 256 9.27 37.10 -15.68
CA VAL A 256 7.83 37.34 -15.48
C VAL A 256 7.01 36.36 -16.32
N ARG A 257 7.45 36.10 -17.56
CA ARG A 257 6.81 35.13 -18.46
C ARG A 257 6.91 33.70 -17.93
N ALA A 258 8.09 33.29 -17.44
CA ALA A 258 8.30 31.99 -16.81
C ALA A 258 7.42 31.82 -15.55
N LYS A 259 7.36 32.84 -14.69
CA LYS A 259 6.49 32.82 -13.51
C LYS A 259 5.01 32.69 -13.88
N ARG A 260 4.54 33.42 -14.90
CA ARG A 260 3.16 33.33 -15.41
C ARG A 260 2.86 31.95 -16.01
N LEU A 261 3.83 31.34 -16.71
CA LEU A 261 3.70 29.99 -17.24
C LEU A 261 3.51 28.99 -16.10
N LEU A 262 4.40 28.98 -15.11
CA LEU A 262 4.31 28.09 -13.95
C LEU A 262 2.98 28.25 -13.20
N GLN A 263 2.55 29.49 -12.95
CA GLN A 263 1.26 29.77 -12.30
C GLN A 263 0.07 29.23 -13.10
N ARG A 264 0.07 29.44 -14.43
CA ARG A 264 -1.01 28.95 -15.29
C ARG A 264 -1.02 27.42 -15.37
N CYS A 265 0.15 26.79 -15.44
CA CYS A 265 0.27 25.34 -15.39
C CYS A 265 -0.31 24.81 -14.08
N ALA A 266 0.08 25.38 -12.94
CA ALA A 266 -0.44 25.00 -11.64
C ALA A 266 -1.96 25.16 -11.55
N TYR A 267 -2.52 26.30 -11.99
CA TYR A 267 -3.98 26.51 -11.97
C TYR A 267 -4.72 25.59 -12.93
N ALA A 268 -4.16 25.31 -14.11
CA ALA A 268 -4.75 24.38 -15.06
C ALA A 268 -4.76 22.95 -14.50
N MET A 269 -3.64 22.51 -13.90
CA MET A 269 -3.53 21.20 -13.23
C MET A 269 -4.58 21.04 -12.13
N LEU A 270 -4.74 22.05 -11.26
CA LEU A 270 -5.73 22.05 -10.20
C LEU A 270 -7.17 22.05 -10.74
N SER A 271 -7.44 22.81 -11.81
CA SER A 271 -8.79 22.93 -12.38
C SER A 271 -9.27 21.67 -13.11
N HIS A 272 -8.34 20.87 -13.63
CA HIS A 272 -8.63 19.63 -14.35
C HIS A 272 -8.48 18.39 -13.47
N GLN A 273 -8.14 18.55 -12.19
CA GLN A 273 -8.10 17.45 -11.25
C GLN A 273 -9.52 17.05 -10.85
N GLU A 274 -9.98 15.92 -11.37
CA GLU A 274 -11.22 15.30 -10.93
C GLU A 274 -10.98 14.56 -9.60
N LEU A 275 -11.81 14.85 -8.61
CA LEU A 275 -11.81 14.18 -7.31
C LEU A 275 -13.13 13.45 -7.12
N SER A 276 -13.09 12.26 -6.51
CA SER A 276 -14.31 11.53 -6.20
C SER A 276 -15.12 12.23 -5.11
N ALA A 277 -16.43 12.02 -5.12
CA ALA A 277 -17.31 12.58 -4.08
C ALA A 277 -16.90 12.11 -2.67
N GLN A 278 -16.40 10.88 -2.56
CA GLN A 278 -15.92 10.28 -1.31
C GLN A 278 -14.63 10.95 -0.84
N GLN A 279 -13.68 11.27 -1.73
CA GLN A 279 -12.47 12.04 -1.40
C GLN A 279 -12.83 13.41 -0.85
N VAL A 280 -13.66 14.13 -1.60
CA VAL A 280 -14.09 15.48 -1.22
C VAL A 280 -14.79 15.44 0.14
N SER A 281 -15.67 14.46 0.35
CA SER A 281 -16.34 14.28 1.64
C SER A 281 -15.35 13.98 2.77
N SER A 282 -14.37 13.10 2.54
CA SER A 282 -13.33 12.78 3.52
C SER A 282 -12.55 14.02 3.95
N TYR A 283 -12.13 14.84 2.96
CA TYR A 283 -11.40 16.09 3.24
C TYR A 283 -12.28 17.13 3.95
N LEU A 284 -13.54 17.29 3.55
CA LEU A 284 -14.47 18.23 4.19
C LEU A 284 -14.82 17.84 5.62
N MET A 285 -14.81 16.53 5.92
CA MET A 285 -15.03 15.99 7.26
C MET A 285 -13.75 15.94 8.11
N GLU A 286 -12.64 16.47 7.59
CA GLU A 286 -11.33 16.47 8.25
C GLU A 286 -10.87 15.07 8.66
N TYR A 287 -11.20 14.07 7.84
CA TYR A 287 -10.68 12.72 8.04
C TYR A 287 -9.24 12.62 7.55
N GLU A 288 -8.43 11.95 8.36
CA GLU A 288 -7.03 11.65 8.04
C GLU A 288 -6.93 10.69 6.84
N ASP A 289 -5.91 10.90 6.02
CA ASP A 289 -5.53 10.06 4.89
C ASP A 289 -4.45 9.03 5.24
N HIS A 290 -3.88 9.11 6.44
CA HIS A 290 -2.95 8.13 6.98
C HIS A 290 -3.14 7.97 8.49
N PHE A 291 -2.81 6.80 9.00
CA PHE A 291 -2.96 6.43 10.40
C PHE A 291 -1.67 5.80 10.89
N THR A 292 -1.07 6.39 11.91
CA THR A 292 0.18 5.90 12.49
C THR A 292 0.02 5.61 13.96
N SER A 293 0.79 4.62 14.43
CA SER A 293 0.93 4.30 15.86
C SER A 293 2.10 5.05 16.51
N HIS A 294 3.08 5.48 15.71
CA HIS A 294 4.29 6.14 16.15
C HIS A 294 4.51 7.43 15.35
N GLU A 295 5.30 8.32 15.92
CA GLU A 295 5.81 9.49 15.19
C GLU A 295 6.98 9.06 14.31
N PHE A 296 6.95 9.46 13.05
CA PHE A 296 7.99 9.17 12.07
C PHE A 296 8.77 10.44 11.74
N GLN A 297 10.08 10.31 11.56
CA GLN A 297 10.94 11.40 11.11
C GLN A 297 11.25 11.22 9.62
N GLY A 298 11.23 12.31 8.86
CA GLY A 298 11.64 12.28 7.46
C GLY A 298 13.10 11.87 7.29
N LEU A 299 13.35 10.82 6.50
CA LEU A 299 14.69 10.37 6.14
C LEU A 299 14.94 10.66 4.65
N TYR A 300 15.82 11.61 4.35
CA TYR A 300 16.25 11.91 2.97
C TYR A 300 17.27 10.88 2.49
N TRP A 301 16.80 9.68 2.16
CA TRP A 301 17.63 8.51 1.84
C TRP A 301 18.68 8.76 0.76
N THR A 302 18.34 9.49 -0.30
CA THR A 302 19.25 9.82 -1.42
C THR A 302 20.53 10.51 -0.95
N SER A 303 20.41 11.45 -0.01
CA SER A 303 21.57 12.14 0.58
C SER A 303 22.49 11.17 1.33
N PHE A 304 21.91 10.25 2.11
CA PHE A 304 22.67 9.21 2.82
C PHE A 304 23.32 8.23 1.85
N GLU A 305 22.60 7.80 0.82
CA GLU A 305 23.12 6.91 -0.22
C GLU A 305 24.30 7.54 -0.96
N SER A 306 24.18 8.80 -1.40
CA SER A 306 25.28 9.54 -2.04
C SER A 306 26.49 9.67 -1.12
N TYR A 307 26.29 9.94 0.18
CA TYR A 307 27.37 10.00 1.15
C TYR A 307 28.06 8.64 1.33
N ILE A 308 27.30 7.54 1.45
CA ILE A 308 27.86 6.18 1.55
C ILE A 308 28.62 5.82 0.27
N LYS A 309 28.05 6.08 -0.92
CA LYS A 309 28.73 5.83 -2.21
C LYS A 309 30.04 6.60 -2.35
N LYS A 310 30.11 7.85 -1.84
CA LYS A 310 31.36 8.64 -1.80
C LYS A 310 32.43 8.00 -0.92
N GLN A 311 32.06 7.34 0.19
CA GLN A 311 33.02 6.74 1.12
C GLN A 311 33.36 5.28 0.80
N MET A 312 32.37 4.51 0.38
CA MET A 312 32.45 3.10 0.03
C MET A 312 31.75 2.87 -1.31
N PRO A 313 32.42 3.15 -2.43
CA PRO A 313 31.87 2.90 -3.76
C PRO A 313 31.61 1.40 -3.93
N SER A 314 30.36 1.03 -4.26
CA SER A 314 30.01 -0.36 -4.52
C SER A 314 30.80 -0.88 -5.74
N PRO A 315 31.35 -2.11 -5.71
CA PRO A 315 32.04 -2.70 -6.85
C PRO A 315 31.14 -2.90 -8.08
N GLU A 316 29.81 -2.86 -7.92
CA GLU A 316 28.81 -2.98 -8.99
C GLU A 316 28.51 -1.63 -9.67
N CYS A 317 28.78 -0.51 -9.01
CA CYS A 317 28.60 0.84 -9.53
C CYS A 317 29.88 1.35 -10.19
N LYS A 318 30.32 0.72 -11.29
CA LYS A 318 31.34 1.34 -12.16
C LYS A 318 30.64 2.35 -13.07
N PRO A 319 31.12 3.60 -13.17
CA PRO A 319 30.56 4.54 -14.13
C PRO A 319 30.73 3.97 -15.54
N LEU A 320 29.63 3.95 -16.31
CA LEU A 320 29.68 3.71 -17.75
C LEU A 320 30.58 4.79 -18.36
N LYS A 321 31.55 4.37 -19.18
CA LYS A 321 32.42 5.32 -19.88
C LYS A 321 31.57 6.12 -20.85
N GLU A 322 31.66 7.45 -20.77
CA GLU A 322 31.10 8.36 -21.76
C GLU A 322 31.67 8.03 -23.15
N GLY A 323 30.77 7.78 -24.11
CA GLY A 323 31.07 7.74 -25.54
C GLY A 323 31.03 6.35 -26.16
N GLU A 324 29.83 5.86 -26.45
CA GLU A 324 29.54 5.00 -27.61
C GLU A 324 28.04 5.14 -27.93
N ASP A 325 27.74 5.92 -28.98
CA ASP A 325 26.40 6.03 -29.59
C ASP A 325 26.04 4.68 -30.23
N ASP A 326 25.21 3.88 -29.57
CA ASP A 326 24.51 2.77 -30.22
C ASP A 326 23.08 3.22 -30.58
N LEU A 327 22.95 3.63 -31.85
CA LEU A 327 21.67 3.83 -32.54
C LEU A 327 20.89 2.51 -32.61
N MET A 328 19.73 2.44 -31.97
CA MET A 328 18.71 1.41 -32.20
C MET A 328 17.32 2.04 -32.39
N PRO A 329 16.44 1.39 -33.17
CA PRO A 329 15.54 2.07 -34.10
C PRO A 329 14.20 2.48 -33.48
N ASP A 330 13.61 3.52 -34.06
CA ASP A 330 12.28 4.06 -33.77
C ASP A 330 11.22 2.95 -33.68
N HIS A 331 10.64 2.78 -32.49
CA HIS A 331 9.35 2.13 -32.32
C HIS A 331 8.29 3.21 -32.13
N GLU A 332 7.37 3.26 -33.09
CA GLU A 332 6.22 4.16 -33.11
C GLU A 332 5.42 4.07 -31.81
N ASN A 333 5.25 5.23 -31.17
CA ASN A 333 4.33 5.45 -30.05
C ASN A 333 2.89 5.22 -30.52
N ASP A 334 2.18 4.31 -29.85
CA ASP A 334 0.72 4.34 -29.82
C ASP A 334 0.25 4.35 -28.37
N ASP A 335 -0.61 5.32 -28.08
CA ASP A 335 -1.11 5.69 -26.76
C ASP A 335 -1.96 4.57 -26.14
N THR A 336 -1.72 4.21 -24.88
CA THR A 336 -2.77 3.98 -23.84
C THR A 336 -2.20 3.42 -22.52
N ASP A 337 -2.51 4.13 -21.42
CA ASP A 337 -2.54 3.74 -20.00
C ASP A 337 -1.72 2.51 -19.55
N THR A 338 -0.42 2.76 -19.31
CA THR A 338 0.51 1.83 -18.66
C THR A 338 0.46 1.94 -17.14
N GLU A 339 0.18 0.82 -16.47
CA GLU A 339 0.78 0.49 -15.18
C GLU A 339 1.65 -0.75 -15.46
N GLU A 340 2.77 -0.90 -14.75
CA GLU A 340 3.89 -1.84 -15.01
C GLU A 340 4.93 -1.36 -16.03
N ASP A 341 5.71 -0.35 -15.60
CA ASP A 341 7.13 -0.30 -15.91
C ASP A 341 7.88 -1.29 -15.00
N TYR A 342 7.92 -2.57 -15.40
CA TYR A 342 8.98 -3.48 -14.99
C TYR A 342 9.86 -3.74 -16.21
N ASN A 343 10.64 -2.71 -16.59
CA ASN A 343 11.99 -2.82 -17.17
C ASN A 343 12.54 -1.49 -17.71
N ASN A 344 11.81 -0.39 -17.66
CA ASN A 344 12.48 0.91 -17.67
C ASN A 344 12.88 1.24 -16.24
N ALA A 345 14.03 0.69 -15.82
CA ALA A 345 14.99 1.61 -15.24
C ALA A 345 15.12 2.70 -16.30
N VAL A 346 14.40 3.81 -16.13
CA VAL A 346 14.89 5.07 -16.63
C VAL A 346 16.32 5.04 -16.09
N GLN A 347 17.29 4.82 -16.99
CA GLN A 347 18.56 5.48 -16.83
C GLN A 347 18.12 6.93 -16.70
N VAL A 348 17.91 7.33 -15.45
CA VAL A 348 18.14 8.68 -15.05
C VAL A 348 19.58 8.77 -15.45
N ASP A 349 19.83 9.31 -16.64
CA ASP A 349 21.10 9.95 -16.90
C ASP A 349 21.32 10.70 -15.60
N ASP A 350 22.33 10.24 -14.84
CA ASP A 350 22.78 10.89 -13.63
C ASP A 350 23.19 12.28 -14.12
N VAL A 351 22.21 13.17 -14.26
CA VAL A 351 22.43 14.60 -14.13
C VAL A 351 22.84 14.65 -12.68
N VAL A 352 24.15 14.56 -12.48
CA VAL A 352 24.81 14.82 -11.22
C VAL A 352 24.44 16.26 -10.89
N LEU A 353 23.26 16.45 -10.31
CA LEU A 353 22.94 17.64 -9.57
C LEU A 353 23.84 17.54 -8.35
N ALA A 354 24.99 18.19 -8.46
CA ALA A 354 26.03 18.26 -7.45
C ALA A 354 25.61 19.03 -6.19
N ASP A 355 24.32 19.32 -6.05
CA ASP A 355 23.78 20.14 -4.98
C ASP A 355 23.24 19.22 -3.89
N GLU A 356 23.96 19.16 -2.78
CA GLU A 356 23.51 18.52 -1.55
C GLU A 356 22.16 19.15 -1.15
N GLU A 357 21.12 18.34 -0.95
CA GLU A 357 19.82 18.83 -0.51
C GLU A 357 19.95 19.39 0.92
N VAL A 358 19.70 20.70 1.08
CA VAL A 358 19.86 21.41 2.36
C VAL A 358 18.50 21.79 2.93
N LEU A 359 18.29 21.52 4.22
CA LEU A 359 17.15 22.06 4.95
C LEU A 359 17.24 23.59 5.01
N VAL A 360 16.13 24.27 4.75
CA VAL A 360 16.08 25.73 4.78
C VAL A 360 15.18 26.22 5.91
N GLU A 361 15.66 27.19 6.69
CA GLU A 361 14.94 27.85 7.77
C GLU A 361 14.84 29.36 7.48
N LEU A 362 13.84 30.03 8.04
CA LEU A 362 13.76 31.49 7.98
C LEU A 362 14.47 32.06 9.21
N ASP A 363 15.40 32.99 9.02
CA ASP A 363 15.98 33.73 10.14
C ASP A 363 14.97 34.69 10.79
N ASP A 364 15.36 35.29 11.92
CA ASP A 364 14.55 36.27 12.66
C ASP A 364 14.15 37.52 11.83
N PHE A 365 14.75 37.68 10.64
CA PHE A 365 14.49 38.77 9.70
C PHE A 365 13.75 38.30 8.44
N GLY A 366 13.37 37.01 8.36
CA GLY A 366 12.61 36.41 7.26
C GLY A 366 13.44 35.99 6.04
N TRP A 367 14.76 35.86 6.17
CA TRP A 367 15.64 35.37 5.10
C TRP A 367 15.77 33.85 5.12
N LEU A 368 15.72 33.21 3.94
CA LEU A 368 16.02 31.79 3.79
C LEU A 368 17.50 31.53 4.12
N MET A 369 17.75 30.70 5.13
CA MET A 369 19.06 30.26 5.59
C MET A 369 19.17 28.74 5.51
N ALA A 370 20.25 28.25 4.91
CA ALA A 370 20.60 26.83 4.85
C ALA A 370 21.06 26.31 6.22
N ARG A 371 20.36 25.33 6.79
CA ARG A 371 20.63 24.77 8.13
C ARG A 371 21.64 23.60 8.13
N GLY A 372 21.96 23.05 6.96
CA GLY A 372 22.79 21.85 6.78
C GLY A 372 21.98 20.65 6.29
N SER A 373 22.66 19.60 5.80
CA SER A 373 22.01 18.37 5.33
C SER A 373 21.70 17.42 6.50
N HIS A 374 20.65 16.59 6.39
CA HIS A 374 20.35 15.53 7.39
C HIS A 374 21.55 14.59 7.62
N VAL A 375 22.36 14.38 6.58
CA VAL A 375 23.60 13.58 6.66
C VAL A 375 24.62 14.27 7.55
N SER A 376 24.80 15.58 7.40
CA SER A 376 25.73 16.35 8.24
C SER A 376 25.28 16.32 9.70
N ASP A 377 23.98 16.48 9.96
CA ASP A 377 23.41 16.36 11.30
C ASP A 377 23.68 14.96 11.88
N TYR A 378 23.40 13.88 11.13
CA TYR A 378 23.64 12.51 11.57
C TYR A 378 25.12 12.20 11.83
N VAL A 379 26.03 12.66 10.95
CA VAL A 379 27.48 12.43 11.08
C VAL A 379 28.08 13.23 12.24
N MET A 380 27.55 14.43 12.50
CA MET A 380 28.06 15.34 13.51
C MET A 380 27.35 15.19 14.87
N GLN A 381 26.24 14.44 14.93
CA GLN A 381 25.62 13.99 16.16
C GLN A 381 26.56 13.01 16.89
N GLY A 382 27.06 13.44 18.05
CA GLY A 382 28.05 12.69 18.84
C GLY A 382 27.54 11.36 19.43
N PRO A 383 28.24 10.79 20.43
CA PRO A 383 27.98 9.43 20.94
C PRO A 383 26.62 9.21 21.65
N ALA A 384 25.73 10.20 21.69
CA ALA A 384 24.43 10.13 22.34
C ALA A 384 23.47 9.09 21.73
N LEU A 385 23.73 8.59 20.51
CA LEU A 385 22.97 7.52 19.86
C LEU A 385 23.42 6.10 20.22
N LYS A 386 24.44 5.91 21.07
CA LYS A 386 24.87 4.57 21.52
C LYS A 386 23.96 3.96 22.59
N ASP A 387 23.08 4.75 23.19
CA ASP A 387 22.25 4.36 24.34
C ASP A 387 20.73 4.34 24.03
N VAL A 388 20.34 4.25 22.75
CA VAL A 388 18.92 4.12 22.31
C VAL A 388 18.58 2.68 21.95
#